data_AF-A0A316YBG9-F1
#
_entry.id   AF-A0A316YBG9-F1
#
_cell.length_a   1.000
_cell.length_b   1.000
_cell.length_c   1.000
_cell.angle_alpha   90.00
_cell.angle_beta   90.00
_cell.angle_gamma   90.00
#
_symmetry.space_group_name_H-M   'P 1'
#
loop_
_entity.id
_entity.type
_entity.pdbx_description
1 polymer ?
#
loop_
_entity_poly.entity_id
_entity_poly.type
_entity_poly.pdbx_seq_one_letter_code
_entity_poly.pdbx_strand_id
1 'polypeptide(L)'
;MIDGMRQTWGDEHNYVICHTDHEYQWNGAEGADWGHAHYELDIQIGGTVGYEVYGSNVGGYFKGKGDGGYLNCESLVCSRPGLS
;
A
#
# COMPACT_ATOMS: atom_id res chain seq x y z
N MET A 1 5.20 -4.65 -8.86
CA MET A 1 5.22 -3.92 -7.57
C MET A 1 4.48 -4.73 -6.51
N ILE A 2 3.13 -4.77 -6.53
CA ILE A 2 2.35 -5.59 -5.58
C ILE A 2 2.71 -7.08 -5.67
N ASP A 3 2.88 -7.65 -6.87
CA ASP A 3 3.18 -9.09 -6.99
C ASP A 3 4.48 -9.51 -6.28
N GLY A 4 5.50 -8.65 -6.26
CA GLY A 4 6.75 -8.92 -5.54
C GLY A 4 6.57 -8.81 -4.03
N MET A 5 5.80 -7.82 -3.57
CA MET A 5 5.48 -7.65 -2.15
C MET A 5 4.61 -8.79 -1.64
N ARG A 6 3.62 -9.21 -2.44
CA ARG A 6 2.78 -10.39 -2.20
C ARG A 6 3.59 -11.68 -2.15
N GLN A 7 4.56 -11.88 -3.04
CA GLN A 7 5.46 -13.03 -2.96
C GLN A 7 6.32 -13.02 -1.69
N THR A 8 6.62 -11.83 -1.15
CA THR A 8 7.47 -11.68 0.04
C THR A 8 6.69 -11.84 1.34
N TRP A 9 5.49 -11.25 1.42
CA TRP A 9 4.69 -11.17 2.65
C TRP A 9 3.42 -12.01 2.63
N GLY A 10 3.06 -12.62 1.50
CA GLY A 10 1.95 -13.56 1.44
C GLY A 10 0.58 -12.92 1.25
N ASP A 11 -0.41 -13.80 1.09
CA ASP A 11 -1.81 -13.46 0.79
C ASP A 11 -2.61 -13.11 2.06
N GLU A 12 -2.01 -13.25 3.24
CA GLU A 12 -2.59 -12.87 4.54
C GLU A 12 -2.51 -11.37 4.84
N HIS A 13 -1.78 -10.61 4.03
CA HIS A 13 -1.64 -9.16 4.16
C HIS A 13 -2.63 -8.43 3.25
N ASN A 14 -3.17 -7.33 3.73
CA ASN A 14 -3.88 -6.35 2.92
C ASN A 14 -2.89 -5.33 2.37
N TYR A 15 -3.07 -4.92 1.11
CA TYR A 15 -2.17 -4.01 0.43
C TYR A 15 -2.85 -2.68 0.12
N VAL A 16 -2.15 -1.58 0.42
CA VAL A 16 -2.57 -0.21 0.09
C VAL A 16 -1.49 0.43 -0.77
N ILE A 17 -1.87 0.93 -1.95
CA ILE A 17 -0.99 1.73 -2.80
C ILE A 17 -1.50 3.17 -2.83
N CYS A 18 -0.60 4.14 -2.65
CA CYS A 18 -0.93 5.55 -2.68
C CYS A 18 0.22 6.40 -3.24
N HIS A 19 -0.06 7.37 -4.10
CA HIS A 19 0.94 8.33 -4.60
C HIS A 19 0.79 9.73 -3.98
N THR A 20 -0.23 9.94 -3.15
CA THR A 20 -0.65 11.25 -2.65
C THR A 20 -0.15 11.44 -1.22
N ASP A 21 -0.15 12.66 -0.69
CA ASP A 21 0.17 12.85 0.73
C ASP A 21 -0.85 12.15 1.62
N HIS A 22 -0.39 11.50 2.69
CA HIS A 22 -1.22 10.70 3.57
C HIS A 22 -0.67 10.61 4.99
N GLU A 23 -1.52 10.11 5.88
CA GLU A 23 -1.19 9.65 7.22
C GLU A 23 -1.47 8.15 7.30
N TYR A 24 -0.60 7.42 8.01
CA TYR A 24 -0.80 6.01 8.27
C TYR A 24 -0.37 5.64 9.68
N GLN A 25 -0.99 4.59 10.22
CA GLN A 25 -0.54 3.92 11.42
C GLN A 25 -1.04 2.48 11.38
N TRP A 26 -0.16 1.51 11.61
CA TRP A 26 -0.52 0.10 11.69
C TRP A 26 -0.30 -0.40 13.12
N ASN A 27 -1.16 -1.31 13.57
CA ASN A 27 -1.08 -1.89 14.91
C ASN A 27 -0.06 -3.02 14.93
N GLY A 28 1.21 -2.74 15.20
CA GLY A 28 2.23 -3.78 15.26
C GLY A 28 3.63 -3.26 14.93
N ALA A 29 4.56 -4.19 14.74
CA ALA A 29 5.95 -3.90 14.42
C ALA A 29 6.21 -3.89 12.91
N GLU A 30 6.90 -2.86 12.44
CA GLU A 30 7.38 -2.80 11.05
C GLU A 30 8.39 -3.93 10.78
N GLY A 31 8.27 -4.57 9.62
CA GLY A 31 9.06 -5.74 9.22
C GLY A 31 8.56 -7.08 9.76
N ALA A 32 7.55 -7.08 10.65
CA ALA A 32 6.91 -8.29 11.17
C ALA A 32 5.41 -8.34 10.84
N ASP A 33 4.66 -7.32 11.27
CA ASP A 33 3.20 -7.25 11.11
C ASP A 33 2.78 -6.39 9.92
N TRP A 34 3.64 -5.45 9.55
CA TRP A 34 3.43 -4.57 8.41
C TRP A 34 4.75 -4.12 7.82
N GLY A 35 4.72 -3.56 6.62
CA GLY A 35 5.85 -2.81 6.08
C GLY A 35 5.47 -1.89 4.94
N HIS A 36 6.48 -1.18 4.44
CA HIS A 36 6.34 -0.10 3.48
C HIS A 36 7.45 -0.18 2.41
N ALA A 37 7.10 0.17 1.17
CA ALA A 37 8.04 0.31 0.08
C ALA A 37 7.66 1.51 -0.80
N HIS A 38 8.67 2.29 -1.18
CA HIS A 38 8.54 3.39 -2.15
C HIS A 38 9.01 2.92 -3.53
N TYR A 39 8.25 3.25 -4.57
CA TYR A 39 8.67 3.00 -5.95
C TYR A 39 8.41 4.23 -6.82
N GLU A 40 9.41 4.60 -7.60
CA GLU A 40 9.30 5.66 -8.60
C GLU A 40 9.05 5.05 -9.98
N LEU A 41 7.99 5.48 -10.64
CA LEU A 41 7.77 5.22 -12.06
C LEU A 41 8.23 6.45 -12.85
N ASP A 42 9.23 6.25 -13.72
CA ASP A 42 9.66 7.27 -14.66
C ASP A 42 8.68 7.32 -15.83
N ILE A 43 7.96 8.43 -15.98
CA ILE A 43 6.99 8.62 -17.04
C ILE A 43 7.64 9.47 -18.13
N GLN A 44 7.81 8.88 -19.33
CA GLN A 44 8.54 9.47 -20.47
C GLN A 44 8.05 10.86 -20.92
N ILE A 45 6.88 11.32 -20.46
CA ILE A 45 6.35 12.66 -20.72
C ILE A 45 5.93 13.28 -19.39
N GLY A 46 6.82 14.07 -18.78
CA GLY A 46 6.43 15.07 -17.77
C GLY A 46 6.83 14.83 -16.31
N GLY A 47 7.58 13.77 -15.98
CA GLY A 47 8.21 13.63 -14.65
C GLY A 47 8.18 12.21 -14.06
N THR A 48 8.64 12.08 -12.82
CA THR A 48 8.54 10.87 -12.00
C THR A 48 7.29 10.90 -11.13
N VAL A 49 6.57 9.78 -11.06
CA VAL A 49 5.48 9.58 -10.09
C VAL A 49 5.91 8.52 -9.08
N GLY A 50 6.01 8.94 -7.82
CA GLY A 50 6.29 8.06 -6.69
C GLY A 50 5.01 7.42 -6.15
N TYR A 51 5.06 6.13 -5.89
CA TYR A 51 4.01 5.37 -5.23
C TYR A 51 4.56 4.78 -3.93
N GLU A 52 3.84 5.02 -2.84
CA GLU A 52 3.99 4.30 -1.58
C GLU A 52 3.13 3.03 -1.61
N VAL A 53 3.69 1.93 -1.15
CA VAL A 53 3.02 0.63 -1.04
C VAL A 53 3.15 0.13 0.38
N TYR A 54 2.03 -0.20 1.00
CA TYR A 54 1.96 -0.78 2.33
C TYR A 54 1.39 -2.18 2.23
N GLY A 55 1.92 -3.09 3.04
CA GLY A 55 1.34 -4.41 3.29
C GLY A 55 1.19 -4.62 4.79
N SER A 56 0.02 -5.02 5.26
CA SER A 56 -0.27 -5.21 6.68
C SER A 56 -1.23 -6.38 6.91
N ASN A 57 -0.91 -7.27 7.85
CA ASN A 57 -1.81 -8.33 8.32
C ASN A 57 -2.55 -7.94 9.61
N VAL A 58 -2.28 -6.75 10.12
CA VAL A 58 -2.88 -6.15 11.31
C VAL A 58 -3.78 -4.97 10.94
N GLY A 59 -4.69 -4.63 11.85
CA GLY A 59 -5.52 -3.43 11.74
C GLY A 59 -4.69 -2.14 11.86
N GLY A 60 -5.30 -1.01 11.54
CA GLY A 60 -4.65 0.29 11.57
C GLY A 60 -5.54 1.36 10.94
N TYR A 61 -4.95 2.50 10.60
CA TYR A 61 -5.59 3.50 9.75
C TYR A 61 -4.67 3.95 8.63
N PHE A 62 -5.30 4.30 7.51
CA PHE A 62 -4.69 4.97 6.39
C PHE A 62 -5.62 6.10 5.96
N LYS A 63 -5.09 7.31 5.83
CA LYS A 63 -5.86 8.50 5.50
C LYS A 63 -5.13 9.30 4.44
N GLY A 64 -5.64 9.29 3.21
CA GLY A 64 -5.22 10.22 2.18
C GLY A 64 -5.55 11.66 2.61
N LYS A 65 -4.57 12.55 2.57
CA LYS A 65 -4.78 13.99 2.75
C LYS A 65 -5.29 14.67 1.47
N GLY A 66 -5.20 13.94 0.35
CA GLY A 66 -5.56 14.42 -0.96
C GLY A 66 -4.54 15.42 -1.49
N ASP A 67 -4.60 15.60 -2.79
CA ASP A 67 -3.65 16.33 -3.63
C ASP A 67 -4.40 17.35 -4.52
N GLY A 68 -5.67 17.60 -4.20
CA GLY A 68 -6.56 18.51 -4.94
C GLY A 68 -7.15 17.93 -6.22
N GLY A 69 -6.92 16.64 -6.52
CA GLY A 69 -7.45 15.92 -7.68
C GLY A 69 -8.31 14.71 -7.30
N TYR A 70 -9.23 14.32 -8.20
CA TYR A 70 -10.26 13.27 -8.01
C TYR A 70 -9.74 11.81 -8.19
N LEU A 71 -8.45 11.54 -8.06
CA LEU A 71 -7.82 10.22 -8.29
C LEU A 71 -6.87 9.90 -7.13
N ASN A 72 -6.69 8.69 -6.61
CA ASN A 72 -7.44 7.44 -6.68
C ASN A 72 -6.83 6.56 -5.56
N CYS A 73 -7.53 6.34 -4.45
CA CYS A 73 -7.11 5.34 -3.46
C CYS A 73 -7.59 3.98 -3.93
N GLU A 74 -6.70 3.13 -4.48
CA GLU A 74 -7.00 1.72 -4.71
C GLU A 74 -6.52 0.90 -3.52
N SER A 75 -7.45 0.55 -2.63
CA SER A 75 -7.22 -0.46 -1.61
C SER A 75 -7.58 -1.82 -2.22
N LEU A 76 -6.57 -2.63 -2.53
CA LEU A 76 -6.79 -4.02 -2.90
C LEU A 76 -6.78 -4.85 -1.61
N VAL A 77 -7.95 -4.97 -0.99
CA VAL A 77 -8.19 -5.92 0.11
C VAL A 77 -8.23 -7.32 -0.48
N CYS A 78 -7.08 -7.99 -0.57
CA CYS A 78 -7.04 -9.42 -0.84
C CYS A 78 -7.23 -10.18 0.48
N SER A 79 -8.46 -10.21 1.01
CA SER A 79 -8.79 -11.12 2.09
C SER A 79 -9.31 -12.43 1.48
N ARG A 80 -8.59 -13.53 1.69
CA ARG A 80 -9.15 -14.86 1.40
C ARG A 80 -10.20 -15.15 2.49
N PRO A 81 -11.47 -15.42 2.16
CA PRO A 81 -12.40 -16.00 3.13
C PRO A 81 -11.85 -17.37 3.51
N GLY A 82 -11.79 -17.66 4.81
CA GLY A 82 -11.18 -18.87 5.34
C GLY A 82 -11.61 -20.14 4.61
N LEU A 83 -10.61 -20.95 4.21
CA LEU A 83 -10.82 -22.38 4.00
C LEU A 83 -10.54 -23.05 5.35
N SER A 84 -11.60 -23.28 6.11
CA SER A 84 -11.68 -24.33 7.13
C SER A 84 -12.18 -25.62 6.49
#